data_AF-A0A8E6B1J5-F1
#
_entry.id   AF-A0A8E6B1J5-F1
#
_cell.length_a   1.000
_cell.length_b   1.000
_cell.length_c   1.000
_cell.angle_alpha   90.00
_cell.angle_beta   90.00
_cell.angle_gamma   90.00
#
_symmetry.space_group_name_H-M   'P 1'
#
loop_
_entity.id
_entity.type
_entity.pdbx_description
1 polymer ?
#
loop_
_entity_poly.entity_id
_entity_poly.type
_entity_poly.pdbx_seq_one_letter_code
_entity_poly.pdbx_strand_id
1 'polypeptide(L)'
;MPNSTARPPQGPFAGSRCVTGPGHQWGEATIRRVNEDGTFKVELDIKSMLILKYWQGVTREEITFDDDLHWPAMFAKFSSNRTTLTKTDFAAALELLGYKLEPEVTNQIWDQHCHHLFKVDGDALNTLALDPPSSYRLFLNLGLPLKVIHQKLNSEQPKEYFKLYWNQTRMAGRNPAELPRDVRLTDTVQALGLEESQEDKNTTAFLEEFEKENSLSLPENFKRILGRTGASTAIDACHPNNPSLLKLVKRDWSLERGKKAEGLLGDNALLFMVPHQGDHDWWLVFDNGQTDGTVYVRWYSDDGQKWLLTAPSFAFFLWDLAQTGLVWYQDTQYEGGKPVLKTDIGLVPK
;
A
#
# COMPACT_ATOMS: atom_id res chain seq x y z
N MET A 1 -7.86 17.73 -43.48
CA MET A 1 -8.36 17.13 -42.24
C MET A 1 -7.33 17.41 -41.14
N PRO A 2 -7.72 17.89 -39.95
CA PRO A 2 -6.75 18.23 -38.93
C PRO A 2 -6.24 16.95 -38.26
N ASN A 3 -5.00 16.55 -38.57
CA ASN A 3 -4.21 15.61 -37.78
C ASN A 3 -3.85 16.29 -36.46
N SER A 4 -4.74 16.23 -35.48
CA SER A 4 -4.39 16.50 -34.10
C SER A 4 -3.78 15.23 -33.51
N THR A 5 -2.47 15.05 -33.66
CA THR A 5 -1.64 14.09 -32.91
C THR A 5 -1.48 14.51 -31.44
N ALA A 6 -2.48 15.19 -30.88
CA ALA A 6 -2.48 15.53 -29.46
C ALA A 6 -2.68 14.25 -28.66
N ARG A 7 -1.70 13.92 -27.83
CA ARG A 7 -1.81 12.81 -26.87
C ARG A 7 -3.10 13.00 -26.07
N PRO A 8 -3.92 11.95 -25.89
CA PRO A 8 -5.08 12.06 -25.02
C PRO A 8 -4.63 12.49 -23.63
N PRO A 9 -5.35 13.40 -22.95
CA PRO A 9 -4.98 13.87 -21.63
C PRO A 9 -4.88 12.68 -20.67
N GLN A 10 -3.86 12.69 -19.82
CA GLN A 10 -3.69 11.75 -18.71
C GLN A 10 -3.90 12.49 -17.39
N GLY A 11 -4.30 11.75 -16.35
CA GLY A 11 -4.52 12.30 -15.03
C GLY A 11 -5.44 11.44 -14.16
N PRO A 12 -5.80 11.92 -12.96
CA PRO A 12 -6.58 11.17 -11.98
C PRO A 12 -8.07 11.15 -12.36
N PHE A 13 -8.40 10.57 -13.50
CA PHE A 13 -9.76 10.37 -14.01
C PHE A 13 -9.88 9.04 -14.78
N ALA A 14 -11.10 8.52 -14.90
CA ALA A 14 -11.36 7.25 -15.55
C ALA A 14 -11.01 7.30 -17.05
N GLY A 15 -10.42 6.21 -17.56
CA GLY A 15 -9.93 6.10 -18.93
C GLY A 15 -8.47 6.55 -19.11
N SER A 16 -7.89 7.24 -18.13
CA SER A 16 -6.47 7.64 -18.18
C SER A 16 -5.54 6.43 -18.18
N ARG A 17 -4.52 6.53 -19.03
CA ARG A 17 -3.33 5.67 -18.98
C ARG A 17 -2.42 6.13 -17.85
N CYS A 18 -1.84 5.18 -17.14
CA CYS A 18 -0.91 5.44 -16.06
C CYS A 18 0.10 4.30 -15.92
N VAL A 19 1.08 4.51 -15.05
CA VAL A 19 1.91 3.45 -14.49
C VAL A 19 1.56 3.30 -13.02
N THR A 20 1.37 2.08 -12.55
CA THR A 20 0.94 1.80 -11.18
C THR A 20 1.62 0.56 -10.61
N GLY A 21 1.87 0.55 -9.30
CA GLY A 21 2.56 -0.54 -8.61
C GLY A 21 1.90 -1.03 -7.33
N PRO A 22 0.60 -1.41 -7.35
CA PRO A 22 -0.02 -2.02 -6.19
C PRO A 22 0.70 -3.33 -5.85
N GLY A 23 1.04 -3.53 -4.58
CA GLY A 23 1.88 -4.65 -4.14
C GLY A 23 3.33 -4.59 -4.67
N HIS A 24 3.82 -3.39 -4.98
CA HIS A 24 5.20 -3.10 -5.44
C HIS A 24 5.58 -3.66 -6.83
N GLN A 25 4.61 -4.09 -7.64
CA GLN A 25 4.85 -4.54 -9.01
C GLN A 25 4.42 -3.46 -10.00
N TRP A 26 5.34 -2.55 -10.33
CA TRP A 26 5.05 -1.43 -11.23
C TRP A 26 4.87 -1.87 -12.67
N GLY A 27 3.79 -1.40 -13.31
CA GLY A 27 3.49 -1.69 -14.71
C GLY A 27 2.46 -0.73 -15.29
N GLU A 28 2.29 -0.81 -16.62
CA GLU A 28 1.30 0.00 -17.34
C GLU A 28 -0.13 -0.42 -16.99
N ALA A 29 -1.01 0.57 -16.84
CA ALA A 29 -2.40 0.36 -16.46
C ALA A 29 -3.35 1.40 -17.06
N THR A 30 -4.65 1.12 -16.91
CA THR A 30 -5.74 2.07 -17.13
C THR A 30 -6.52 2.29 -15.85
N ILE A 31 -6.80 3.56 -15.52
CA ILE A 31 -7.76 3.89 -14.46
C ILE A 31 -9.16 3.54 -14.94
N ARG A 32 -9.83 2.64 -14.22
CA ARG A 32 -11.21 2.25 -14.51
C ARG A 32 -12.21 3.10 -13.73
N ARG A 33 -11.83 3.55 -12.54
CA ARG A 33 -12.64 4.42 -11.70
C ARG A 33 -11.75 5.22 -10.75
N VAL A 34 -12.17 6.45 -10.47
CA VAL A 34 -11.68 7.22 -9.31
C VAL A 34 -12.74 7.09 -8.23
N ASN A 35 -12.32 6.60 -7.08
CA ASN A 35 -13.20 6.34 -5.96
C ASN A 35 -13.45 7.63 -5.17
N GLU A 36 -14.57 7.69 -4.45
CA GLU A 36 -14.98 8.90 -3.74
C GLU A 36 -14.06 9.25 -2.57
N ASP A 37 -13.36 8.26 -2.01
CA ASP A 37 -12.31 8.39 -0.98
C ASP A 37 -10.96 8.88 -1.57
N GLY A 38 -10.87 9.09 -2.88
CA GLY A 38 -9.68 9.55 -3.60
C GLY A 38 -8.72 8.45 -4.06
N THR A 39 -9.03 7.18 -3.81
CA THR A 39 -8.28 6.03 -4.35
C THR A 39 -8.73 5.69 -5.77
N PHE A 40 -8.09 4.69 -6.38
CA PHE A 40 -8.34 4.29 -7.75
C PHE A 40 -8.66 2.80 -7.86
N LYS A 41 -9.51 2.48 -8.84
CA LYS A 41 -9.64 1.15 -9.42
C LYS A 41 -8.84 1.12 -10.71
N VAL A 42 -7.89 0.20 -10.83
CA VAL A 42 -7.00 0.12 -12.00
C VAL A 42 -7.01 -1.27 -12.63
N GLU A 43 -6.81 -1.32 -13.94
CA GLU A 43 -6.55 -2.54 -14.69
C GLU A 43 -5.12 -2.50 -15.22
N LEU A 44 -4.27 -3.42 -14.78
CA LEU A 44 -2.93 -3.61 -15.36
C LEU A 44 -3.07 -4.24 -16.75
N ASP A 45 -2.21 -3.82 -17.67
CA ASP A 45 -2.20 -4.33 -19.04
C ASP A 45 -1.75 -5.79 -19.10
N ILE A 46 -0.73 -6.12 -18.32
CA ILE A 46 -0.28 -7.49 -18.15
C ILE A 46 -1.07 -8.09 -16.98
N LYS A 47 -1.94 -9.04 -17.32
CA LYS A 47 -2.68 -9.85 -16.33
C LYS A 47 -1.73 -10.90 -15.74
N SER A 48 -0.86 -10.49 -14.82
CA SER A 48 0.05 -11.40 -14.13
C SER A 48 -0.66 -12.33 -13.14
N MET A 49 -1.90 -11.99 -12.71
CA MET A 49 -2.68 -12.79 -11.76
C MET A 49 -4.07 -13.17 -12.30
N LEU A 50 -4.46 -14.43 -12.01
CA LEU A 50 -5.68 -15.08 -12.52
C LEU A 50 -6.94 -14.82 -11.68
N ILE A 51 -6.86 -14.13 -10.53
CA ILE A 51 -7.95 -14.11 -9.55
C ILE A 51 -8.97 -13.00 -9.83
N LEU A 52 -8.56 -11.73 -9.92
CA LEU A 52 -9.43 -10.60 -10.26
C LEU A 52 -8.85 -9.74 -11.39
N LYS A 53 -9.76 -9.13 -12.15
CA LYS A 53 -9.37 -8.28 -13.29
C LYS A 53 -8.82 -6.91 -12.86
N TYR A 54 -9.21 -6.43 -11.67
CA TYR A 54 -8.95 -5.07 -11.23
C TYR A 54 -8.28 -5.06 -9.87
N TRP A 55 -7.39 -4.08 -9.70
CA TRP A 55 -6.88 -3.69 -8.39
C TRP A 55 -7.77 -2.60 -7.81
N GLN A 56 -8.16 -2.76 -6.55
CA GLN A 56 -9.09 -1.89 -5.85
C GLN A 56 -8.39 -1.19 -4.68
N GLY A 57 -8.68 0.11 -4.52
CA GLY A 57 -8.14 0.92 -3.43
C GLY A 57 -6.73 1.43 -3.68
N VAL A 58 -6.26 1.47 -4.93
CA VAL A 58 -4.91 1.95 -5.27
C VAL A 58 -4.76 3.41 -4.89
N THR A 59 -3.69 3.75 -4.19
CA THR A 59 -3.46 5.10 -3.64
C THR A 59 -2.78 6.03 -4.66
N ARG A 60 -2.71 7.34 -4.38
CA ARG A 60 -1.98 8.28 -5.25
C ARG A 60 -0.49 8.03 -5.23
N GLU A 61 0.04 7.47 -4.14
CA GLU A 61 1.44 7.09 -4.03
C GLU A 61 1.82 5.97 -4.99
N GLU A 62 0.87 5.12 -5.36
CA GLU A 62 1.10 3.96 -6.23
C GLU A 62 0.78 4.23 -7.70
N ILE A 63 0.52 5.48 -8.08
CA ILE A 63 0.23 5.87 -9.46
C ILE A 63 1.14 7.02 -9.90
N THR A 64 1.51 6.99 -11.17
CA THR A 64 2.15 8.10 -11.87
C THR A 64 1.60 8.24 -13.29
N PHE A 65 1.68 9.45 -13.83
CA PHE A 65 1.16 9.85 -15.14
C PHE A 65 2.26 10.55 -15.92
N ASP A 66 2.20 10.46 -17.25
CA ASP A 66 3.09 11.23 -18.13
C ASP A 66 4.59 11.05 -17.82
N ASP A 67 4.99 9.90 -17.27
CA ASP A 67 6.38 9.59 -16.94
C ASP A 67 7.31 9.79 -18.14
N ASP A 68 6.85 9.44 -19.34
CA ASP A 68 7.59 9.58 -20.60
C ASP A 68 7.84 11.04 -20.99
N LEU A 69 6.96 11.97 -20.62
CA LEU A 69 7.17 13.40 -20.84
C LEU A 69 8.29 13.95 -19.95
N HIS A 70 8.45 13.36 -18.77
CA HIS A 70 9.44 13.77 -17.77
C HIS A 70 10.74 12.94 -17.84
N TRP A 71 10.71 11.80 -18.52
CA TRP A 71 11.84 10.90 -18.69
C TRP A 71 13.10 11.56 -19.27
N PRO A 72 13.04 12.43 -20.30
CA PRO A 72 14.25 13.02 -20.88
C PRO A 72 15.15 13.73 -19.87
N ALA A 73 14.56 14.38 -18.85
CA ALA A 73 15.32 15.04 -17.79
C ALA A 73 16.05 14.03 -16.89
N MET A 74 15.45 12.86 -16.65
CA MET A 74 16.08 11.77 -15.91
C MET A 74 17.13 11.05 -16.75
N PHE A 75 16.81 10.76 -17.99
CA PHE A 75 17.71 10.14 -18.97
C PHE A 75 19.04 10.87 -19.06
N ALA A 76 19.02 12.22 -19.09
CA ALA A 76 20.23 13.04 -19.15
C ALA A 76 21.15 12.89 -17.93
N LYS A 77 20.67 12.34 -16.81
CA LYS A 77 21.49 12.02 -15.63
C LYS A 77 22.17 10.67 -15.74
N PHE A 78 21.58 9.73 -16.49
CA PHE A 78 22.11 8.37 -16.66
C PHE A 78 22.99 8.25 -17.90
N SER A 79 22.62 8.91 -18.99
CA SER A 79 23.35 8.88 -20.25
C SER A 79 24.56 9.81 -20.22
N SER A 80 25.76 9.25 -20.38
CA SER A 80 27.02 10.01 -20.46
C SER A 80 27.06 11.01 -21.62
N ASN A 81 26.45 10.70 -22.76
CA ASN A 81 26.42 11.54 -23.96
C ASN A 81 25.07 12.28 -24.17
N ARG A 82 24.10 12.07 -23.28
CA ARG A 82 22.73 12.63 -23.31
C ARG A 82 21.89 12.25 -24.54
N THR A 83 22.33 11.31 -25.35
CA THR A 83 21.61 10.88 -26.57
C THR A 83 21.25 9.40 -26.52
N THR A 84 22.09 8.57 -25.92
CA THR A 84 21.90 7.12 -25.82
C THR A 84 22.26 6.58 -24.45
N LEU A 85 21.57 5.52 -24.01
CA LEU A 85 21.94 4.71 -22.85
C LEU A 85 22.61 3.43 -23.32
N THR A 86 23.88 3.26 -22.98
CA THR A 86 24.66 2.03 -23.23
C THR A 86 24.61 1.09 -22.02
N LYS A 87 25.15 -0.13 -22.17
CA LYS A 87 25.32 -1.09 -21.06
C LYS A 87 26.11 -0.51 -19.88
N THR A 88 27.13 0.29 -20.16
CA THR A 88 27.93 0.97 -19.12
C THR A 88 27.13 2.06 -18.41
N ASP A 89 26.38 2.88 -19.16
CA ASP A 89 25.49 3.90 -18.56
C ASP A 89 24.41 3.25 -17.67
N PHE A 90 23.86 2.12 -18.10
CA PHE A 90 22.89 1.35 -17.33
C PHE A 90 23.46 0.85 -16.00
N ALA A 91 24.67 0.29 -16.00
CA ALA A 91 25.34 -0.15 -14.78
C ALA A 91 25.54 1.02 -13.80
N ALA A 92 26.05 2.15 -14.30
CA ALA A 92 26.24 3.37 -13.49
C ALA A 92 24.91 3.93 -12.96
N ALA A 93 23.83 3.84 -13.74
CA ALA A 93 22.50 4.25 -13.30
C ALA A 93 21.96 3.38 -12.16
N LEU A 94 22.14 2.05 -12.24
CA LEU A 94 21.74 1.15 -11.14
C LEU A 94 22.53 1.45 -9.86
N GLU A 95 23.84 1.67 -9.97
CA GLU A 95 24.66 2.07 -8.83
C GLU A 95 24.20 3.39 -8.21
N LEU A 96 23.91 4.40 -9.04
CA LEU A 96 23.37 5.70 -8.61
C LEU A 96 22.02 5.56 -7.89
N LEU A 97 21.21 4.57 -8.28
CA LEU A 97 19.94 4.22 -7.63
C LEU A 97 20.11 3.37 -6.36
N GLY A 98 21.35 3.12 -5.94
CA GLY A 98 21.70 2.40 -4.72
C GLY A 98 21.79 0.88 -4.86
N TYR A 99 21.73 0.34 -6.08
CA TYR A 99 21.89 -1.09 -6.32
C TYR A 99 23.38 -1.47 -6.35
N LYS A 100 23.82 -2.27 -5.37
CA LYS A 100 25.17 -2.82 -5.31
C LYS A 100 25.17 -4.24 -5.90
N LEU A 101 25.23 -4.31 -7.22
CA LEU A 101 25.21 -5.57 -7.97
C LEU A 101 26.61 -5.87 -8.50
N GLU A 102 26.99 -7.15 -8.48
CA GLU A 102 28.20 -7.59 -9.16
C GLU A 102 28.08 -7.34 -10.69
N PRO A 103 29.20 -7.07 -11.40
CA PRO A 103 29.17 -6.79 -12.84
C PRO A 103 28.48 -7.88 -13.66
N GLU A 104 28.67 -9.14 -13.32
CA GLU A 104 28.06 -10.28 -14.00
C GLU A 104 26.53 -10.27 -13.88
N VAL A 105 26.01 -9.92 -12.71
CA VAL A 105 24.56 -9.82 -12.46
C VAL A 105 23.96 -8.66 -13.25
N THR A 106 24.64 -7.50 -13.23
CA THR A 106 24.21 -6.33 -14.01
C THR A 106 24.17 -6.62 -15.51
N ASN A 107 25.19 -7.33 -16.02
CA ASN A 107 25.24 -7.76 -17.42
C ASN A 107 24.09 -8.73 -17.75
N GLN A 108 23.82 -9.70 -16.89
CA GLN A 108 22.69 -10.62 -17.07
C GLN A 108 21.35 -9.89 -17.11
N ILE A 109 21.13 -8.92 -16.23
CA ILE A 109 19.91 -8.09 -16.24
C ILE A 109 19.79 -7.33 -17.56
N TRP A 110 20.85 -6.64 -18.00
CA TRP A 110 20.84 -5.93 -19.28
C TRP A 110 20.50 -6.87 -20.45
N ASP A 111 21.21 -7.99 -20.54
CA ASP A 111 21.08 -8.95 -21.65
C ASP A 111 19.66 -9.55 -21.68
N GLN A 112 19.15 -10.00 -20.53
CA GLN A 112 17.81 -10.59 -20.42
C GLN A 112 16.70 -9.59 -20.79
N HIS A 113 16.76 -8.37 -20.24
CA HIS A 113 15.70 -7.39 -20.47
C HIS A 113 15.78 -6.78 -21.88
N CYS A 114 16.98 -6.55 -22.43
CA CYS A 114 17.13 -6.08 -23.81
C CYS A 114 16.72 -7.13 -24.83
N HIS A 115 17.06 -8.41 -24.60
CA HIS A 115 16.52 -9.51 -25.41
C HIS A 115 14.99 -9.54 -25.34
N HIS A 116 14.42 -9.50 -24.13
CA HIS A 116 12.98 -9.57 -23.93
C HIS A 116 12.24 -8.45 -24.67
N LEU A 117 12.67 -7.20 -24.49
CA LEU A 117 11.99 -5.99 -24.97
C LEU A 117 12.31 -5.64 -26.42
N PHE A 118 13.55 -5.83 -26.86
CA PHE A 118 14.05 -5.31 -28.14
C PHE A 118 14.50 -6.41 -29.12
N LYS A 119 14.46 -7.70 -28.70
CA LYS A 119 14.85 -8.85 -29.53
C LYS A 119 16.28 -8.76 -30.06
N VAL A 120 17.19 -8.24 -29.23
CA VAL A 120 18.63 -8.14 -29.52
C VAL A 120 19.36 -9.29 -28.81
N ASP A 121 20.30 -9.94 -29.50
CA ASP A 121 21.00 -11.13 -29.04
C ASP A 121 22.51 -11.08 -29.27
N GLY A 122 23.26 -11.87 -28.51
CA GLY A 122 24.69 -12.11 -28.70
C GLY A 122 25.53 -10.83 -28.65
N ASP A 123 26.52 -10.74 -29.53
CA ASP A 123 27.49 -9.63 -29.54
C ASP A 123 26.85 -8.25 -29.80
N ALA A 124 25.65 -8.21 -30.40
CA ALA A 124 24.93 -6.96 -30.61
C ALA A 124 24.51 -6.29 -29.30
N LEU A 125 24.30 -7.05 -28.22
CA LEU A 125 23.97 -6.50 -26.89
C LEU A 125 25.10 -5.65 -26.30
N ASN A 126 26.35 -5.94 -26.66
CA ASN A 126 27.53 -5.23 -26.16
C ASN A 126 27.69 -3.83 -26.79
N THR A 127 27.09 -3.61 -27.96
CA THR A 127 27.15 -2.33 -28.69
C THR A 127 25.80 -1.62 -28.78
N LEU A 128 24.76 -2.20 -28.16
CA LEU A 128 23.42 -1.65 -28.14
C LEU A 128 23.40 -0.30 -27.40
N ALA A 129 22.79 0.69 -28.05
CA ALA A 129 22.62 2.04 -27.54
C ALA A 129 21.13 2.39 -27.61
N LEU A 130 20.48 2.52 -26.46
CA LEU A 130 19.04 2.78 -26.35
C LEU A 130 18.75 4.27 -26.39
N ASP A 131 17.75 4.68 -27.16
CA ASP A 131 17.23 6.05 -27.15
C ASP A 131 16.43 6.34 -25.86
N PRO A 132 16.01 7.60 -25.60
CA PRO A 132 15.25 7.93 -24.40
C PRO A 132 13.95 7.10 -24.25
N PRO A 133 13.09 6.92 -25.27
CA PRO A 133 11.91 6.08 -25.14
C PRO A 133 12.21 4.61 -24.82
N SER A 134 13.22 4.01 -25.46
CA SER A 134 13.59 2.61 -25.25
C SER A 134 14.22 2.41 -23.87
N SER A 135 15.07 3.33 -23.42
CA SER A 135 15.62 3.29 -22.06
C SER A 135 14.52 3.42 -21.01
N TYR A 136 13.50 4.27 -21.20
CA TYR A 136 12.36 4.33 -20.28
C TYR A 136 11.67 2.97 -20.16
N ARG A 137 11.41 2.29 -21.29
CA ARG A 137 10.82 0.95 -21.30
C ARG A 137 11.68 -0.08 -20.56
N LEU A 138 13.00 0.01 -20.68
CA LEU A 138 13.93 -0.85 -19.93
C LEU A 138 13.77 -0.65 -18.42
N PHE A 139 13.82 0.59 -17.93
CA PHE A 139 13.67 0.88 -16.50
C PHE A 139 12.27 0.53 -15.98
N LEU A 140 11.22 0.82 -16.75
CA LEU A 140 9.85 0.44 -16.39
C LEU A 140 9.71 -1.09 -16.24
N ASN A 141 10.29 -1.87 -17.15
CA ASN A 141 10.28 -3.33 -17.08
C ASN A 141 11.09 -3.89 -15.89
N LEU A 142 11.97 -3.09 -15.29
CA LEU A 142 12.66 -3.40 -14.04
C LEU A 142 11.86 -2.98 -12.80
N GLY A 143 10.64 -2.50 -12.97
CA GLY A 143 9.81 -1.97 -11.87
C GLY A 143 10.30 -0.60 -11.37
N LEU A 144 11.02 0.15 -12.20
CA LEU A 144 11.59 1.46 -11.89
C LEU A 144 10.93 2.55 -12.73
N PRO A 145 9.64 2.89 -12.48
CA PRO A 145 9.05 4.07 -13.08
C PRO A 145 9.76 5.33 -12.57
N LEU A 146 9.50 6.45 -13.25
CA LEU A 146 10.19 7.71 -12.95
C LEU A 146 9.97 8.15 -11.50
N LYS A 147 8.77 7.90 -10.96
CA LYS A 147 8.43 8.16 -9.57
C LYS A 147 9.37 7.43 -8.60
N VAL A 148 9.54 6.11 -8.74
CA VAL A 148 10.43 5.31 -7.89
C VAL A 148 11.87 5.75 -8.02
N ILE A 149 12.30 6.09 -9.23
CA ILE A 149 13.65 6.63 -9.47
C ILE A 149 13.86 7.94 -8.71
N HIS A 150 12.90 8.88 -8.78
CA HIS A 150 12.97 10.11 -8.01
C HIS A 150 13.01 9.85 -6.50
N GLN A 151 12.23 8.89 -6.00
CA GLN A 151 12.25 8.52 -4.58
C GLN A 151 13.64 8.01 -4.17
N LYS A 152 14.24 7.12 -4.95
CA LYS A 152 15.58 6.56 -4.67
C LYS A 152 16.70 7.60 -4.72
N LEU A 153 16.60 8.58 -5.61
CA LEU A 153 17.60 9.65 -5.71
C LEU A 153 17.48 10.70 -4.59
N ASN A 154 16.36 10.74 -3.87
CA ASN A 154 16.11 11.69 -2.79
C ASN A 154 16.23 10.98 -1.42
N SER A 155 17.30 11.25 -0.68
CA SER A 155 17.64 10.56 0.57
C SER A 155 16.77 10.90 1.80
N GLU A 156 15.87 11.88 1.71
CA GLU A 156 15.10 12.41 2.85
C GLU A 156 13.65 11.91 2.91
N GLN A 157 13.31 10.84 2.18
CA GLN A 157 11.91 10.45 2.11
C GLN A 157 11.39 9.85 3.44
N PRO A 158 10.16 10.23 3.84
CA PRO A 158 9.52 9.71 5.05
C PRO A 158 9.33 8.19 4.96
N LYS A 159 9.20 7.53 6.12
CA LYS A 159 8.90 6.10 6.21
C LYS A 159 7.62 5.80 5.43
N GLU A 160 7.72 4.93 4.43
CA GLU A 160 6.56 4.45 3.69
C GLU A 160 5.72 3.52 4.58
N TYR A 161 4.40 3.72 4.56
CA TYR A 161 3.46 2.76 5.11
C TYR A 161 3.31 1.61 4.13
N PHE A 162 3.49 0.38 4.63
CA PHE A 162 3.37 -0.82 3.84
C PHE A 162 1.90 -1.05 3.43
N LYS A 163 1.70 -1.14 2.12
CA LYS A 163 0.39 -1.31 1.47
C LYS A 163 0.19 -2.78 1.14
N LEU A 164 -0.47 -3.48 2.06
CA LEU A 164 -0.86 -4.86 1.83
C LEU A 164 -2.05 -4.90 0.86
N TYR A 165 -1.95 -5.76 -0.15
CA TYR A 165 -3.09 -6.14 -0.98
C TYR A 165 -3.35 -7.63 -0.80
N TRP A 166 -4.62 -7.98 -0.66
CA TRP A 166 -5.07 -9.36 -0.66
C TRP A 166 -6.21 -9.50 -1.67
N ASN A 167 -6.14 -10.52 -2.55
CA ASN A 167 -7.05 -10.65 -3.69
C ASN A 167 -7.21 -9.32 -4.47
N GLN A 168 -6.09 -8.64 -4.76
CA GLN A 168 -6.05 -7.36 -5.49
C GLN A 168 -6.88 -6.23 -4.85
N THR A 169 -7.25 -6.34 -3.57
CA THR A 169 -7.94 -5.31 -2.80
C THR A 169 -7.05 -4.88 -1.65
N ARG A 170 -6.87 -3.57 -1.48
CA ARG A 170 -6.00 -3.00 -0.45
C ARG A 170 -6.55 -3.29 0.96
N MET A 171 -5.68 -3.75 1.86
CA MET A 171 -6.05 -4.15 3.23
C MET A 171 -5.69 -3.10 4.29
N ALA A 172 -4.88 -2.09 3.95
CA ALA A 172 -4.52 -0.88 4.74
C ALA A 172 -3.32 -0.22 4.04
N GLY A 173 -2.58 0.65 4.74
CA GLY A 173 -1.30 1.19 4.26
C GLY A 173 -1.39 2.54 3.56
N ARG A 174 -2.56 3.20 3.57
CA ARG A 174 -2.69 4.54 3.00
C ARG A 174 -1.77 5.51 3.75
N ASN A 175 -1.09 6.39 3.02
CA ASN A 175 -0.28 7.40 3.68
C ASN A 175 -1.20 8.52 4.22
N PRO A 176 -1.12 8.88 5.51
CA PRO A 176 -1.87 10.00 6.08
C PRO A 176 -1.70 11.32 5.31
N ALA A 177 -0.53 11.55 4.68
CA ALA A 177 -0.27 12.74 3.88
C ALA A 177 -1.15 12.84 2.61
N GLU A 178 -1.82 11.76 2.21
CA GLU A 178 -2.78 11.76 1.10
C GLU A 178 -4.15 12.31 1.50
N LEU A 179 -4.37 12.59 2.79
CA LEU A 179 -5.62 13.07 3.34
C LEU A 179 -5.59 14.58 3.57
N PRO A 180 -6.73 15.27 3.46
CA PRO A 180 -6.79 16.71 3.71
C PRO A 180 -6.57 17.10 5.17
N ARG A 181 -6.71 16.16 6.11
CA ARG A 181 -6.46 16.31 7.55
C ARG A 181 -6.20 14.94 8.19
N ASP A 182 -5.79 14.95 9.44
CA ASP A 182 -5.63 13.74 10.24
C ASP A 182 -6.98 13.03 10.50
N VAL A 183 -6.92 11.70 10.54
CA VAL A 183 -8.04 10.83 10.94
C VAL A 183 -8.19 10.85 12.45
N ARG A 184 -9.41 11.14 12.91
CA ARG A 184 -9.79 11.13 14.32
C ARG A 184 -10.54 9.86 14.65
N LEU A 185 -10.59 9.53 15.94
CA LEU A 185 -11.42 8.43 16.46
C LEU A 185 -12.88 8.49 15.95
N THR A 186 -13.48 9.68 15.90
CA THR A 186 -14.84 9.88 15.41
C THR A 186 -15.00 9.50 13.94
N ASP A 187 -14.00 9.77 13.10
CA ASP A 187 -14.03 9.37 11.68
C ASP A 187 -14.03 7.85 11.55
N THR A 188 -13.21 7.16 12.36
CA THR A 188 -13.15 5.70 12.39
C THR A 188 -14.48 5.09 12.84
N VAL A 189 -15.06 5.61 13.93
CA VAL A 189 -16.34 5.15 14.47
C VAL A 189 -17.46 5.32 13.43
N GLN A 190 -17.50 6.47 12.76
CA GLN A 190 -18.46 6.73 11.69
C GLN A 190 -18.24 5.82 10.47
N ALA A 191 -16.99 5.61 10.03
CA ALA A 191 -16.68 4.74 8.89
C ALA A 191 -17.09 3.28 9.13
N LEU A 192 -16.97 2.80 10.38
CA LEU A 192 -17.44 1.48 10.79
C LEU A 192 -18.98 1.43 10.96
N GLY A 193 -19.66 2.57 10.99
CA GLY A 193 -21.10 2.66 11.25
C GLY A 193 -21.46 2.34 12.71
N LEU A 194 -20.58 2.66 13.65
CA LEU A 194 -20.79 2.43 15.07
C LEU A 194 -21.45 3.65 15.73
N GLU A 195 -22.35 3.40 16.69
CA GLU A 195 -22.96 4.48 17.48
C GLU A 195 -22.02 5.00 18.58
N GLU A 196 -21.96 6.33 18.74
CA GLU A 196 -21.03 6.96 19.68
C GLU A 196 -21.37 6.73 21.16
N SER A 197 -22.62 6.44 21.50
CA SER A 197 -23.10 6.37 22.89
C SER A 197 -23.27 4.96 23.47
N GLN A 198 -23.12 3.90 22.67
CA GLN A 198 -23.39 2.53 23.14
C GLN A 198 -22.10 1.78 23.50
N GLU A 199 -21.96 1.49 24.79
CA GLU A 199 -20.84 0.73 25.35
C GLU A 199 -21.23 -0.75 25.57
N ASP A 200 -20.36 -1.65 25.13
CA ASP A 200 -20.39 -3.06 25.47
C ASP A 200 -19.59 -3.32 26.75
N LYS A 201 -20.33 -3.39 27.87
CA LYS A 201 -19.76 -3.61 29.20
C LYS A 201 -18.97 -4.91 29.32
N ASN A 202 -19.31 -5.96 28.57
CA ASN A 202 -18.60 -7.23 28.64
C ASN A 202 -17.20 -7.08 28.00
N THR A 203 -17.15 -6.41 26.86
CA THR A 203 -15.89 -6.10 26.19
C THR A 203 -15.03 -5.16 27.03
N THR A 204 -15.60 -4.10 27.60
CA THR A 204 -14.87 -3.19 28.50
C THR A 204 -14.29 -3.94 29.70
N ALA A 205 -15.08 -4.77 30.38
CA ALA A 205 -14.62 -5.55 31.52
C ALA A 205 -13.48 -6.53 31.15
N PHE A 206 -13.57 -7.18 29.98
CA PHE A 206 -12.52 -8.06 29.47
C PHE A 206 -11.19 -7.30 29.27
N LEU A 207 -11.24 -6.11 28.67
CA LEU A 207 -10.05 -5.29 28.41
C LEU A 207 -9.41 -4.80 29.72
N GLU A 208 -10.22 -4.38 30.70
CA GLU A 208 -9.74 -3.98 32.03
C GLU A 208 -9.07 -5.15 32.78
N GLU A 209 -9.67 -6.33 32.71
CA GLU A 209 -9.08 -7.55 33.29
C GLU A 209 -7.75 -7.90 32.61
N PHE A 210 -7.69 -7.81 31.28
CA PHE A 210 -6.47 -8.04 30.51
C PHE A 210 -5.35 -7.06 30.88
N GLU A 211 -5.66 -5.77 31.02
CA GLU A 211 -4.71 -4.74 31.49
C GLU A 211 -4.14 -5.09 32.86
N LYS A 212 -5.01 -5.47 33.81
CA LYS A 212 -4.62 -5.82 35.17
C LYS A 212 -3.72 -7.06 35.22
N GLU A 213 -4.11 -8.13 34.53
CA GLU A 213 -3.36 -9.39 34.53
C GLU A 213 -1.97 -9.24 33.91
N ASN A 214 -1.87 -8.44 32.87
CA ASN A 214 -0.60 -8.22 32.17
C ASN A 214 0.16 -7.01 32.69
N SER A 215 -0.31 -6.32 33.74
CA SER A 215 0.34 -5.11 34.28
C SER A 215 0.72 -4.10 33.18
N LEU A 216 -0.22 -3.83 32.28
CA LEU A 216 -0.04 -2.91 31.15
C LEU A 216 -1.23 -1.95 31.03
N SER A 217 -1.07 -0.91 30.22
CA SER A 217 -2.19 -0.06 29.81
C SER A 217 -2.33 -0.07 28.29
N LEU A 218 -3.45 -0.60 27.81
CA LEU A 218 -3.84 -0.63 26.41
C LEU A 218 -4.13 0.79 25.90
N PRO A 219 -3.91 1.05 24.59
CA PRO A 219 -4.19 2.37 24.04
C PRO A 219 -5.65 2.79 24.20
N GLU A 220 -5.87 4.07 24.51
CA GLU A 220 -7.21 4.60 24.79
C GLU A 220 -8.17 4.41 23.61
N ASN A 221 -7.74 4.74 22.39
CA ASN A 221 -8.56 4.59 21.18
C ASN A 221 -8.90 3.13 20.89
N PHE A 222 -7.97 2.20 21.15
CA PHE A 222 -8.21 0.77 21.02
C PHE A 222 -9.36 0.32 21.94
N LYS A 223 -9.29 0.71 23.23
CA LYS A 223 -10.35 0.42 24.19
C LYS A 223 -11.68 1.08 23.82
N ARG A 224 -11.65 2.35 23.42
CA ARG A 224 -12.85 3.12 23.04
C ARG A 224 -13.54 2.60 21.78
N ILE A 225 -12.83 1.98 20.85
CA ILE A 225 -13.44 1.36 19.65
C ILE A 225 -13.98 -0.01 20.00
N LEU A 226 -13.15 -0.88 20.60
CA LEU A 226 -13.56 -2.26 20.89
C LEU A 226 -14.67 -2.33 21.94
N GLY A 227 -14.66 -1.43 22.92
CA GLY A 227 -15.71 -1.33 23.95
C GLY A 227 -17.07 -0.83 23.42
N ARG A 228 -17.26 -0.63 22.11
CA ARG A 228 -18.55 -0.24 21.54
C ARG A 228 -19.40 -1.46 21.21
N THR A 229 -20.71 -1.33 21.42
CA THR A 229 -21.67 -2.36 20.99
C THR A 229 -21.55 -2.59 19.48
N GLY A 230 -21.34 -3.86 19.08
CA GLY A 230 -21.24 -4.26 17.68
C GLY A 230 -19.88 -4.04 17.02
N ALA A 231 -18.84 -3.59 17.74
CA ALA A 231 -17.51 -3.30 17.18
C ALA A 231 -16.89 -4.48 16.43
N SER A 232 -16.86 -5.68 17.04
CA SER A 232 -16.32 -6.88 16.39
C SER A 232 -17.03 -7.20 15.08
N THR A 233 -18.37 -7.21 15.07
CA THR A 233 -19.16 -7.46 13.86
C THR A 233 -18.92 -6.40 12.79
N ALA A 234 -18.81 -5.13 13.19
CA ALA A 234 -18.55 -4.04 12.25
C ALA A 234 -17.17 -4.19 11.60
N ILE A 235 -16.13 -4.51 12.37
CA ILE A 235 -14.76 -4.72 11.87
C ILE A 235 -14.70 -5.95 10.96
N ASP A 236 -15.23 -7.09 11.38
CA ASP A 236 -15.18 -8.34 10.61
C ASP A 236 -15.88 -8.22 9.25
N ALA A 237 -16.94 -7.40 9.19
CA ALA A 237 -17.73 -7.18 7.98
C ALA A 237 -17.36 -5.91 7.20
N CYS A 238 -16.36 -5.13 7.63
CA CYS A 238 -16.07 -3.83 7.00
C CYS A 238 -15.35 -3.94 5.65
N HIS A 239 -14.82 -5.11 5.30
CA HIS A 239 -13.93 -5.28 4.14
C HIS A 239 -14.20 -6.60 3.42
N PRO A 240 -14.17 -6.67 2.07
CA PRO A 240 -14.52 -7.89 1.31
C PRO A 240 -13.63 -9.11 1.58
N ASN A 241 -12.40 -8.91 2.07
CA ASN A 241 -11.51 -10.01 2.47
C ASN A 241 -11.77 -10.50 3.91
N ASN A 242 -12.74 -9.91 4.62
CA ASN A 242 -13.21 -10.30 5.95
C ASN A 242 -12.08 -10.58 6.98
N PRO A 243 -11.12 -9.67 7.19
CA PRO A 243 -10.15 -9.88 8.27
C PRO A 243 -10.92 -10.01 9.60
N SER A 244 -10.50 -10.93 10.45
CA SER A 244 -11.21 -11.28 11.68
C SER A 244 -10.49 -10.68 12.87
N LEU A 245 -11.20 -9.87 13.65
CA LEU A 245 -10.76 -9.48 14.97
C LEU A 245 -10.61 -10.74 15.83
N LEU A 246 -9.55 -10.80 16.64
CA LEU A 246 -9.42 -11.90 17.59
C LEU A 246 -10.60 -11.89 18.56
N LYS A 247 -11.13 -13.09 18.83
CA LYS A 247 -12.19 -13.26 19.82
C LYS A 247 -11.69 -12.77 21.18
N LEU A 248 -12.61 -12.21 21.96
CA LEU A 248 -12.35 -11.74 23.32
C LEU A 248 -12.28 -12.93 24.30
N VAL A 249 -11.38 -13.86 24.00
CA VAL A 249 -11.08 -15.05 24.78
C VAL A 249 -9.59 -15.02 25.04
N LYS A 250 -9.19 -15.04 26.32
CA LYS A 250 -7.81 -14.77 26.75
C LYS A 250 -6.74 -15.58 25.98
N ARG A 251 -7.02 -16.85 25.69
CA ARG A 251 -6.08 -17.76 25.02
C ARG A 251 -5.76 -17.36 23.56
N ASP A 252 -6.63 -16.57 22.94
CA ASP A 252 -6.47 -16.19 21.54
C ASP A 252 -5.58 -14.94 21.41
N TRP A 253 -5.43 -14.15 22.48
CA TRP A 253 -4.64 -12.92 22.49
C TRP A 253 -3.16 -13.21 22.77
N SER A 254 -2.30 -12.79 21.83
CA SER A 254 -0.84 -12.92 21.96
C SER A 254 -0.21 -11.58 22.24
N LEU A 255 0.58 -11.49 23.32
CA LEU A 255 1.30 -10.29 23.75
C LEU A 255 2.81 -10.55 23.72
N GLU A 256 3.54 -9.71 23.00
CA GLU A 256 5.00 -9.70 22.96
C GLU A 256 5.53 -8.38 23.58
N ARG A 257 6.72 -8.41 24.18
CA ARG A 257 7.36 -7.27 24.87
C ARG A 257 8.79 -7.05 24.40
N GLY A 258 9.37 -5.90 24.70
CA GLY A 258 10.74 -5.56 24.31
C GLY A 258 10.86 -5.12 22.85
N LYS A 259 9.73 -4.83 22.18
CA LYS A 259 9.70 -4.56 20.73
C LYS A 259 10.38 -3.27 20.32
N LYS A 260 10.54 -2.35 21.27
CA LYS A 260 11.31 -1.12 21.05
C LYS A 260 12.79 -1.42 20.81
N ALA A 261 13.35 -2.43 21.49
CA ALA A 261 14.72 -2.89 21.27
C ALA A 261 14.90 -3.59 19.91
N GLU A 262 13.82 -4.12 19.34
CA GLU A 262 13.76 -4.69 17.98
C GLU A 262 13.52 -3.60 16.90
N GLY A 263 13.43 -2.32 17.29
CA GLY A 263 13.28 -1.19 16.37
C GLY A 263 11.83 -0.82 16.03
N LEU A 264 10.83 -1.41 16.69
CA LEU A 264 9.43 -1.00 16.54
C LEU A 264 9.10 0.26 17.35
N LEU A 265 7.97 0.90 17.03
CA LEU A 265 7.56 2.20 17.61
C LEU A 265 6.86 2.09 18.98
N GLY A 266 7.00 0.96 19.66
CA GLY A 266 6.47 0.73 21.00
C GLY A 266 7.05 -0.54 21.61
N ASP A 267 6.99 -0.66 22.93
CA ASP A 267 7.59 -1.80 23.65
C ASP A 267 6.71 -3.04 23.68
N ASN A 268 5.38 -2.86 23.67
CA ASN A 268 4.41 -3.95 23.67
C ASN A 268 3.84 -4.15 22.27
N ALA A 269 3.67 -5.40 21.85
CA ALA A 269 2.97 -5.75 20.62
C ALA A 269 1.86 -6.75 20.94
N LEU A 270 0.64 -6.42 20.55
CA LEU A 270 -0.56 -7.22 20.77
C LEU A 270 -1.13 -7.67 19.42
N LEU A 271 -1.24 -8.97 19.20
CA LEU A 271 -2.03 -9.50 18.08
C LEU A 271 -3.48 -9.12 18.31
N PHE A 272 -4.12 -8.49 17.33
CA PHE A 272 -5.54 -8.11 17.45
C PHE A 272 -6.39 -8.56 16.28
N MET A 273 -5.80 -8.81 15.10
CA MET A 273 -6.55 -9.19 13.91
C MET A 273 -5.76 -10.18 13.07
N VAL A 274 -6.48 -11.16 12.52
CA VAL A 274 -5.95 -12.22 11.67
C VAL A 274 -6.70 -12.23 10.34
N PRO A 275 -6.08 -12.66 9.23
CA PRO A 275 -6.77 -12.72 7.97
C PRO A 275 -7.75 -13.90 7.93
N HIS A 276 -8.81 -13.77 7.14
CA HIS A 276 -9.61 -14.94 6.79
C HIS A 276 -8.81 -15.96 5.97
N GLN A 277 -7.91 -15.46 5.12
CA GLN A 277 -7.01 -16.24 4.27
C GLN A 277 -5.65 -15.53 4.15
N GLY A 278 -4.55 -16.29 4.24
CA GLY A 278 -3.19 -15.79 4.07
C GLY A 278 -2.31 -15.96 5.30
N ASP A 279 -1.02 -15.71 5.11
CA ASP A 279 0.05 -16.02 6.09
C ASP A 279 0.63 -14.77 6.78
N HIS A 280 -0.25 -13.81 7.07
CA HIS A 280 0.10 -12.55 7.73
C HIS A 280 -0.82 -12.32 8.93
N ASP A 281 -0.45 -11.41 9.83
CA ASP A 281 -1.31 -10.99 10.94
C ASP A 281 -1.06 -9.52 11.29
N TRP A 282 -2.02 -8.87 11.95
CA TRP A 282 -1.92 -7.45 12.33
C TRP A 282 -1.75 -7.28 13.83
N TRP A 283 -0.75 -6.48 14.17
CA TRP A 283 -0.29 -6.26 15.53
C TRP A 283 -0.39 -4.79 15.89
N LEU A 284 -0.94 -4.53 17.07
CA LEU A 284 -0.95 -3.23 17.70
C LEU A 284 0.32 -3.08 18.51
N VAL A 285 1.15 -2.09 18.17
CA VAL A 285 2.41 -1.81 18.85
C VAL A 285 2.33 -0.49 19.59
N PHE A 286 2.61 -0.51 20.89
CA PHE A 286 2.36 0.61 21.81
C PHE A 286 3.25 0.62 23.05
N ASP A 287 3.46 1.80 23.63
CA ASP A 287 3.93 1.96 25.01
C ASP A 287 2.73 2.14 25.97
N ASN A 288 2.92 1.84 27.25
CA ASN A 288 1.87 1.97 28.26
C ASN A 288 1.33 3.41 28.34
N GLY A 289 0.00 3.56 28.33
CA GLY A 289 -0.68 4.85 28.52
C GLY A 289 -0.70 5.76 27.30
N GLN A 290 -0.29 5.26 26.14
CA GLN A 290 -0.43 5.99 24.87
C GLN A 290 -1.92 6.13 24.48
N THR A 291 -2.26 7.25 23.82
CA THR A 291 -3.62 7.48 23.32
C THR A 291 -4.00 6.48 22.22
N ASP A 292 -3.05 6.12 21.36
CA ASP A 292 -3.24 5.18 20.26
C ASP A 292 -1.95 4.37 20.03
N GLY A 293 -2.07 3.19 19.42
CA GLY A 293 -0.94 2.34 19.07
C GLY A 293 -0.74 2.27 17.56
N THR A 294 0.51 2.17 17.12
CA THR A 294 0.84 1.95 15.70
C THR A 294 0.45 0.54 15.24
N VAL A 295 0.09 0.37 13.98
CA VAL A 295 -0.26 -0.96 13.46
C VAL A 295 0.84 -1.45 12.51
N TYR A 296 1.29 -2.67 12.78
CA TYR A 296 2.20 -3.41 11.94
C TYR A 296 1.49 -4.61 11.35
N VAL A 297 1.78 -4.92 10.09
CA VAL A 297 1.55 -6.27 9.57
C VAL A 297 2.82 -7.07 9.81
N ARG A 298 2.66 -8.30 10.28
CA ARG A 298 3.76 -9.25 10.42
C ARG A 298 3.54 -10.41 9.45
N TRP A 299 4.63 -10.81 8.79
CA TRP A 299 4.65 -11.91 7.85
C TRP A 299 5.75 -12.90 8.24
N TYR A 300 5.43 -14.18 8.12
CA TYR A 300 6.41 -15.27 8.22
C TYR A 300 7.09 -15.47 6.86
N SER A 301 8.42 -15.31 6.83
CA SER A 301 9.25 -15.64 5.68
C SER A 301 10.32 -16.66 6.07
N ASP A 302 10.97 -17.26 5.09
CA ASP A 302 12.09 -18.18 5.33
C ASP A 302 13.24 -17.52 6.13
N ASP A 303 13.38 -16.20 6.01
CA ASP A 303 14.37 -15.38 6.76
C ASP A 303 13.92 -15.00 8.19
N GLY A 304 12.75 -15.49 8.62
CA GLY A 304 12.12 -15.15 9.89
C GLY A 304 10.95 -14.18 9.77
N GLN A 305 10.58 -13.60 10.91
CA GLN A 305 9.44 -12.68 11.02
C GLN A 305 9.81 -11.29 10.51
N LYS A 306 9.03 -10.77 9.56
CA LYS A 306 9.17 -9.41 9.04
C LYS A 306 8.03 -8.55 9.58
N TRP A 307 8.37 -7.40 10.16
CA TRP A 307 7.43 -6.43 10.71
C TRP A 307 7.41 -5.20 9.82
N LEU A 308 6.24 -4.87 9.27
CA LEU A 308 6.08 -3.78 8.32
C LEU A 308 5.03 -2.81 8.85
N LEU A 309 5.42 -1.55 9.08
CA LEU A 309 4.53 -0.50 9.57
C LEU A 309 3.44 -0.25 8.52
N THR A 310 2.18 -0.45 8.86
CA THR A 310 1.05 -0.30 7.93
C THR A 310 0.12 0.87 8.28
N ALA A 311 0.08 1.30 9.54
CA ALA A 311 -0.66 2.50 9.92
C ALA A 311 -0.01 3.24 11.10
N PRO A 312 -0.13 4.58 11.15
CA PRO A 312 0.38 5.37 12.27
C PRO A 312 -0.39 5.13 13.58
N SER A 313 -1.63 4.65 13.49
CA SER A 313 -2.51 4.46 14.63
C SER A 313 -3.56 3.38 14.36
N PHE A 314 -4.14 2.80 15.41
CA PHE A 314 -5.21 1.80 15.30
C PHE A 314 -6.48 2.41 14.72
N ALA A 315 -6.82 3.64 15.15
CA ALA A 315 -7.96 4.35 14.60
C ALA A 315 -7.81 4.59 13.08
N PHE A 316 -6.61 5.01 12.64
CA PHE A 316 -6.32 5.19 11.22
C PHE A 316 -6.42 3.86 10.46
N PHE A 317 -5.85 2.79 11.00
CA PHE A 317 -5.88 1.47 10.39
C PHE A 317 -7.31 0.99 10.10
N LEU A 318 -8.18 1.02 11.11
CA LEU A 318 -9.57 0.59 10.94
C LEU A 318 -10.37 1.51 10.02
N TRP A 319 -10.11 2.82 10.08
CA TRP A 319 -10.72 3.77 9.15
C TRP A 319 -10.35 3.43 7.71
N ASP A 320 -9.05 3.23 7.44
CA ASP A 320 -8.50 2.96 6.12
C ASP A 320 -8.98 1.61 5.54
N LEU A 321 -9.05 0.59 6.40
CA LEU A 321 -9.65 -0.71 6.08
C LEU A 321 -11.13 -0.54 5.70
N ALA A 322 -11.90 0.18 6.50
CA ALA A 322 -13.31 0.44 6.23
C ALA A 322 -13.52 1.25 4.94
N GLN A 323 -12.68 2.25 4.65
CA GLN A 323 -12.76 3.02 3.41
C GLN A 323 -12.69 2.13 2.17
N THR A 324 -11.73 1.19 2.15
CA THR A 324 -11.58 0.29 1.01
C THR A 324 -12.81 -0.61 0.84
N GLY A 325 -13.40 -1.08 1.93
CA GLY A 325 -14.65 -1.86 1.86
C GLY A 325 -15.85 -1.04 1.41
N LEU A 326 -16.03 0.18 1.93
CA LEU A 326 -17.12 1.09 1.51
C LEU A 326 -17.04 1.42 0.02
N VAL A 327 -15.84 1.70 -0.49
CA VAL A 327 -15.58 1.88 -1.93
C VAL A 327 -15.93 0.63 -2.73
N TRP A 328 -15.54 -0.55 -2.23
CA TRP A 328 -15.83 -1.81 -2.90
C TRP A 328 -17.33 -2.08 -3.00
N TYR A 329 -18.10 -1.80 -1.94
CA TYR A 329 -19.56 -1.93 -1.96
C TYR A 329 -20.23 -0.97 -2.94
N GLN A 330 -19.75 0.28 -3.03
CA GLN A 330 -20.24 1.22 -4.05
C GLN A 330 -20.01 0.72 -5.48
N ASP A 331 -18.95 -0.04 -5.72
CA ASP A 331 -18.55 -0.52 -7.05
C ASP A 331 -19.27 -1.79 -7.48
N THR A 332 -19.51 -2.71 -6.55
CA THR A 332 -20.11 -4.01 -6.89
C THR A 332 -21.63 -3.99 -6.88
N GLN A 333 -22.27 -2.96 -6.30
CA GLN A 333 -23.72 -2.91 -6.06
C GLN A 333 -24.24 -4.22 -5.42
N TYR A 334 -23.39 -4.89 -4.64
CA TYR A 334 -23.76 -6.11 -3.93
C TYR A 334 -25.09 -5.86 -3.19
N GLU A 335 -26.06 -6.78 -3.26
CA GLU A 335 -27.41 -6.57 -2.69
C GLU A 335 -27.38 -6.34 -1.17
N GLY A 336 -26.28 -6.69 -0.48
CA GLY A 336 -26.01 -6.34 0.91
C GLY A 336 -25.11 -5.12 1.13
N GLY A 337 -24.78 -4.36 0.08
CA GLY A 337 -23.92 -3.20 0.11
C GLY A 337 -24.59 -2.03 0.84
N LYS A 338 -23.89 -1.44 1.81
CA LYS A 338 -24.40 -0.31 2.57
C LYS A 338 -24.44 0.93 1.67
N PRO A 339 -25.56 1.67 1.57
CA PRO A 339 -25.51 3.00 0.99
C PRO A 339 -24.52 3.85 1.78
N VAL A 340 -23.78 4.72 1.11
CA VAL A 340 -22.72 5.53 1.75
C VAL A 340 -22.87 7.02 1.46
N LEU A 341 -22.29 7.84 2.33
CA LEU A 341 -22.14 9.28 2.19
C LEU A 341 -20.67 9.64 2.13
N LYS A 342 -20.35 10.58 1.24
CA LYS A 342 -19.04 11.21 1.19
C LYS A 342 -18.89 12.21 2.32
N THR A 343 -17.75 12.14 3.02
CA THR A 343 -17.29 13.12 4.00
C THR A 343 -16.13 13.93 3.41
N ASP A 344 -15.55 14.83 4.22
CA ASP A 344 -14.37 15.59 3.83
C ASP A 344 -13.11 14.71 3.70
N ILE A 345 -13.05 13.59 4.43
CA ILE A 345 -11.87 12.72 4.48
C ILE A 345 -12.10 11.34 3.83
N GLY A 346 -13.34 10.91 3.61
CA GLY A 346 -13.64 9.60 3.03
C GLY A 346 -15.14 9.32 2.87
N LEU A 347 -15.57 8.15 3.32
CA LEU A 347 -16.92 7.60 3.22
C LEU A 347 -17.40 7.09 4.58
N VAL A 348 -18.71 7.16 4.78
CA VAL A 348 -19.42 6.58 5.93
C VAL A 348 -20.70 5.88 5.46
N PRO A 349 -21.20 4.84 6.15
CA PRO A 349 -22.53 4.29 5.91
C PRO A 349 -23.64 5.35 6.08
N LYS A 350 -24.72 5.22 5.30
CA LYS A 350 -25.95 6.03 5.44
C LYS A 350 -26.85 5.56 6.57
#